data_AF-A0A254UU77-F1
#
_entry.id   AF-A0A254UU77-F1
#
_cell.length_a   1.000
_cell.length_b   1.000
_cell.length_c   1.000
_cell.angle_alpha   90.00
_cell.angle_beta   90.00
_cell.angle_gamma   90.00
#
_symmetry.space_group_name_H-M   'P 1'
#
loop_
_entity.id
_entity.type
_entity.pdbx_description
1 polymer ?
#
loop_
_entity_poly.entity_id
_entity_poly.type
_entity_poly.pdbx_seq_one_letter_code
_entity_poly.pdbx_strand_id
1 'polypeptide(L)'
;MVMRRPTIGPLIFVTVAVVLGAYFAFAAVQGRYGILSRVQIEAEIDAKRAERDALRAKVDRMANLTHRLSDDYLDLDLLDSQAREVLGAMRSDEIVIR
;
A
#
# COMPACT_ATOMS: atom_id res chain seq x y z
N MET A 1 -62.65 7.56 43.94
CA MET A 1 -62.13 7.61 42.56
C MET A 1 -60.70 8.10 42.62
N VAL A 2 -59.69 7.23 42.52
CA VAL A 2 -58.28 7.63 42.59
C VAL A 2 -57.77 7.80 41.16
N MET A 3 -57.48 9.04 40.79
CA MET A 3 -56.87 9.37 39.50
C MET A 3 -55.38 9.07 39.58
N ARG A 4 -54.92 7.96 38.98
CA ARG A 4 -53.50 7.65 38.79
C ARG A 4 -52.92 8.68 37.83
N ARG A 5 -52.01 9.54 38.31
CA ARG A 5 -51.23 10.42 37.42
C ARG A 5 -50.41 9.55 36.46
N PRO A 6 -50.40 9.87 35.14
CA PRO A 6 -49.64 9.06 34.20
C PRO A 6 -48.14 9.21 34.49
N THR A 7 -47.46 8.09 34.68
CA THR A 7 -46.01 7.99 34.93
C THR A 7 -45.22 8.20 33.64
N ILE A 8 -45.28 9.42 33.09
CA ILE A 8 -44.63 9.79 31.82
C ILE A 8 -43.11 9.97 31.99
N GLY A 9 -42.65 10.47 33.14
CA GLY A 9 -41.23 10.71 33.41
C GLY A 9 -40.34 9.47 33.25
N PRO A 10 -40.67 8.34 33.92
CA PRO A 10 -39.92 7.09 33.75
C PRO A 10 -39.91 6.57 32.31
N LEU A 11 -41.02 6.72 31.58
CA LEU A 11 -41.13 6.27 30.19
C LEU A 11 -40.21 7.07 29.26
N ILE A 12 -40.16 8.40 29.41
CA ILE A 12 -39.26 9.26 28.65
C ILE A 12 -37.80 8.90 28.97
N PHE A 13 -37.48 8.74 30.26
CA PHE A 13 -36.13 8.38 30.69
C PHE A 13 -35.65 7.07 30.07
N VAL A 14 -36.47 6.02 30.14
CA VAL A 14 -36.14 4.71 29.55
C VAL A 14 -36.01 4.81 28.03
N THR A 15 -36.90 5.56 27.37
CA THR A 15 -36.84 5.73 25.91
C THR A 15 -35.54 6.41 25.49
N VAL A 16 -35.14 7.49 26.16
CA VAL A 16 -33.88 8.19 25.89
C VAL A 16 -32.68 7.29 26.18
N ALA A 17 -32.71 6.55 27.29
CA ALA A 17 -31.64 5.61 27.63
C ALA A 17 -31.47 4.51 26.57
N VAL A 18 -32.57 3.95 26.08
CA VAL A 18 -32.55 2.93 25.01
C VAL A 18 -32.02 3.51 23.70
N VAL A 19 -32.47 4.70 23.31
CA VAL A 19 -31.99 5.38 22.08
C VAL A 19 -30.49 5.67 22.15
N LEU A 20 -30.01 6.19 23.28
CA LEU A 20 -28.58 6.42 23.49
C LEU A 20 -27.79 5.11 23.47
N GLY A 21 -28.28 4.07 24.16
CA GLY A 21 -27.66 2.75 24.15
C GLY A 21 -27.56 2.16 22.75
N ALA A 22 -28.62 2.26 21.95
CA ALA A 22 -28.64 1.83 20.56
C ALA A 22 -27.66 2.63 19.69
N TYR A 23 -27.59 3.95 19.86
CA TYR A 23 -26.64 4.80 19.15
C TYR A 23 -25.19 4.41 19.47
N PHE A 24 -24.86 4.19 20.75
CA PHE A 24 -23.52 3.76 21.13
C PHE A 24 -23.17 2.36 20.64
N ALA A 25 -24.11 1.41 20.70
CA ALA A 25 -23.92 0.07 20.14
C ALA A 25 -23.66 0.13 18.63
N PHE A 26 -24.44 0.93 17.91
CA PHE A 26 -24.24 1.18 16.48
C PHE A 26 -22.88 1.81 16.18
N ALA A 27 -22.50 2.85 16.92
CA ALA A 27 -21.21 3.53 16.78
C ALA A 27 -20.02 2.63 17.14
N ALA A 28 -20.17 1.69 18.08
CA ALA A 28 -19.14 0.72 18.41
C ALA A 28 -18.95 -0.36 17.34
N VAL A 29 -19.99 -0.67 16.56
CA VAL A 29 -19.92 -1.65 15.46
C VAL A 29 -19.44 -1.00 14.16
N GLN A 30 -20.00 0.16 13.79
CA GLN A 30 -19.72 0.82 12.50
C GLN A 30 -18.77 2.01 12.58
N GLY A 31 -18.39 2.45 13.78
CA GLY A 31 -17.52 3.60 13.95
C GLY A 31 -16.08 3.33 13.51
N ARG A 32 -15.35 4.41 13.21
CA ARG A 32 -13.92 4.37 12.82
C ARG A 32 -13.01 3.73 13.89
N TYR A 33 -13.46 3.68 15.14
CA TYR A 33 -12.81 3.00 16.28
C TYR A 33 -13.57 1.74 16.74
N GLY A 34 -14.47 1.23 15.91
CA GLY A 34 -15.22 0.02 16.20
C GLY A 34 -14.31 -1.22 16.24
N ILE A 35 -14.82 -2.31 16.79
CA ILE A 35 -14.03 -3.53 17.01
C ILE A 35 -13.41 -4.07 15.71
N LEU A 36 -14.09 -3.87 14.58
CA LEU A 36 -13.65 -4.33 13.26
C LEU A 36 -12.58 -3.44 12.60
N SER A 37 -12.38 -2.20 13.07
CA SER A 37 -11.43 -1.29 12.42
C SER A 37 -9.98 -1.74 12.60
N ARG A 38 -9.66 -2.44 13.70
CA ARG A 38 -8.31 -3.00 13.91
C ARG A 38 -7.93 -4.00 12.83
N VAL A 39 -8.84 -4.90 12.46
CA VAL A 39 -8.58 -5.92 11.42
C VAL A 39 -8.38 -5.26 10.06
N GLN A 40 -9.17 -4.23 9.74
CA GLN A 40 -9.02 -3.47 8.50
C GLN A 40 -7.69 -2.70 8.45
N ILE A 41 -7.32 -2.02 9.55
CA ILE A 41 -6.06 -1.29 9.64
C ILE A 41 -4.87 -2.25 9.51
N GLU A 42 -4.89 -3.40 10.18
CA GLU A 42 -3.81 -4.38 10.06
C GLU A 42 -3.67 -4.90 8.62
N ALA A 43 -4.79 -5.23 7.97
CA ALA A 43 -4.79 -5.64 6.57
C ALA A 43 -4.26 -4.55 5.62
N GLU A 44 -4.59 -3.29 5.88
CA GLU A 44 -4.10 -2.15 5.11
C GLU A 44 -2.58 -1.93 5.33
N ILE A 45 -2.12 -2.08 6.58
CA ILE A 45 -0.69 -2.04 6.93
C ILE A 45 0.06 -3.15 6.18
N ASP A 46 -0.44 -4.38 6.20
CA ASP A 46 0.20 -5.52 5.54
C ASP A 46 0.25 -5.34 4.01
N ALA A 47 -0.85 -4.88 3.40
CA ALA A 47 -0.88 -4.56 1.98
C ALA A 47 0.15 -3.48 1.62
N LYS A 48 0.23 -2.41 2.43
CA LYS A 48 1.19 -1.32 2.22
C LYS A 48 2.63 -1.75 2.45
N ARG A 49 2.89 -2.64 3.41
CA ARG A 49 4.22 -3.23 3.63
C ARG A 49 4.68 -4.03 2.42
N ALA A 50 3.82 -4.89 1.88
CA ALA A 50 4.11 -5.68 0.69
C ALA A 50 4.41 -4.80 -0.53
N GLU A 51 3.62 -3.74 -0.75
CA GLU A 51 3.86 -2.75 -1.81
C GLU A 51 5.24 -2.07 -1.65
N ARG A 52 5.54 -1.62 -0.43
CA ARG A 52 6.81 -0.97 -0.10
C ARG A 52 8.00 -1.91 -0.30
N ASP A 53 7.88 -3.19 0.07
CA ASP A 53 8.95 -4.18 -0.12
C ASP A 53 9.19 -4.48 -1.60
N ALA A 54 8.12 -4.58 -2.40
CA ALA A 54 8.23 -4.76 -3.85
C ALA A 54 8.89 -3.56 -4.53
N LEU A 55 8.55 -2.34 -4.11
CA LEU A 55 9.20 -1.12 -4.59
C LEU A 55 10.66 -1.05 -4.17
N ARG A 56 10.98 -1.42 -2.93
CA ARG A 56 12.36 -1.45 -2.45
C ARG A 56 13.22 -2.40 -3.27
N ALA A 57 12.71 -3.61 -3.56
CA ALA A 57 13.41 -4.56 -4.42
C ALA A 57 13.65 -4.02 -5.84
N LYS A 58 12.74 -3.20 -6.39
CA LYS A 58 12.96 -2.53 -7.68
C LYS A 58 14.08 -1.50 -7.60
N VAL A 59 14.07 -0.67 -6.56
CA VAL A 59 15.12 0.34 -6.32
C VAL A 59 16.47 -0.32 -6.17
N ASP A 60 16.58 -1.39 -5.37
CA ASP A 60 17.84 -2.09 -5.14
C ASP A 60 18.37 -2.72 -6.44
N ARG A 61 17.48 -3.26 -7.29
CA ARG A 61 17.86 -3.74 -8.63
C ARG A 61 18.37 -2.61 -9.53
N MET A 62 17.64 -1.50 -9.60
CA MET A 62 18.05 -0.35 -10.40
C MET A 62 19.39 0.22 -9.91
N ALA A 63 19.56 0.33 -8.60
CA ALA A 63 20.82 0.79 -8.00
C ALA A 63 21.99 -0.13 -8.37
N ASN A 64 21.79 -1.46 -8.34
CA ASN A 64 22.82 -2.40 -8.77
C ASN A 64 23.14 -2.26 -10.27
N LEU A 65 22.13 -2.16 -11.13
CA LEU A 65 22.34 -1.96 -12.57
C LEU A 65 23.10 -0.66 -12.86
N THR A 66 22.72 0.44 -12.22
CA THR A 66 23.41 1.72 -12.35
C THR A 66 24.85 1.65 -11.83
N HIS A 67 25.07 0.98 -10.69
CA HIS A 67 26.41 0.79 -10.16
C HIS A 67 27.29 -0.07 -11.09
N ARG A 68 26.72 -1.05 -11.79
CA ARG A 68 27.45 -1.84 -12.78
C ARG A 68 27.78 -1.08 -14.07
N LEU A 69 27.11 0.05 -14.30
CA LEU A 69 27.38 0.95 -15.42
C LEU A 69 28.36 2.08 -15.05
N SER A 70 28.90 2.10 -13.82
CA SER A 70 29.92 3.09 -13.44
C SER A 70 31.29 2.72 -14.00
N ASP A 71 32.15 3.70 -14.23
CA ASP A 71 33.50 3.53 -14.80
C ASP A 71 34.33 2.43 -14.12
N ASP A 72 34.23 2.29 -12.78
CA ASP A 72 34.98 1.25 -12.03
C ASP A 72 34.58 -0.19 -12.38
N TYR A 73 33.39 -0.40 -12.96
CA TYR A 73 32.83 -1.72 -13.28
C TYR A 73 32.47 -1.89 -14.76
N LEU A 74 32.46 -0.81 -15.54
CA LEU A 74 32.05 -0.80 -16.94
C LEU A 74 33.27 -0.84 -17.87
N ASP A 75 33.51 -2.01 -18.45
CA ASP A 75 34.51 -2.19 -19.50
C ASP A 75 33.94 -1.71 -20.85
N LEU A 76 34.44 -0.58 -21.33
CA LEU A 76 33.99 0.06 -22.57
C LEU A 76 34.33 -0.76 -23.83
N ASP A 77 35.42 -1.54 -23.82
CA ASP A 77 35.80 -2.37 -24.96
C ASP A 77 34.83 -3.56 -25.08
N LEU A 78 34.46 -4.16 -23.95
CA LEU A 78 33.42 -5.19 -23.92
C LEU A 78 32.04 -4.61 -24.30
N LEU A 79 31.73 -3.38 -23.88
CA LEU A 79 30.48 -2.71 -24.25
C LEU A 79 30.40 -2.45 -25.76
N ASP A 80 31.49 -1.99 -26.40
CA ASP A 80 31.54 -1.77 -27.86
C ASP A 80 31.36 -3.09 -28.62
N SER A 81 32.00 -4.17 -28.14
CA SER A 81 31.84 -5.51 -28.74
C SER A 81 30.39 -6.02 -28.65
N GLN A 82 29.73 -5.88 -27.49
CA GLN A 82 28.32 -6.25 -27.31
C GLN A 82 27.38 -5.34 -28.10
N ALA A 83 27.69 -4.04 -28.20
CA ALA A 83 26.90 -3.12 -29.00
C ALA A 83 26.96 -3.47 -30.50
N ARG A 84 28.14 -3.84 -31.01
CA ARG A 84 28.31 -4.33 -32.40
C ARG A 84 27.56 -5.64 -32.63
N GLU A 85 27.61 -6.58 -31.70
CA GLU A 85 26.93 -7.88 -31.81
C GLU A 85 25.39 -7.75 -31.74
N VAL A 86 24.88 -6.96 -30.79
CA VAL A 86 23.43 -6.84 -30.52
C VAL A 86 22.75 -5.82 -31.44
N LEU A 87 23.37 -4.66 -31.66
CA LEU A 87 22.78 -3.58 -32.46
C LEU A 87 23.20 -3.64 -33.93
N GLY A 88 24.09 -4.58 -34.30
CA GLY A 88 24.62 -4.67 -35.66
C GLY A 88 25.35 -3.40 -36.10
N ALA A 89 25.81 -2.59 -35.14
CA ALA A 89 26.45 -1.30 -35.37
C ALA A 89 27.88 -1.51 -35.90
N MET A 90 28.02 -2.11 -37.08
CA MET A 90 29.22 -1.90 -37.88
C MET A 90 29.15 -0.49 -38.46
N ARG A 91 30.23 0.26 -38.23
CA ARG A 91 30.56 1.41 -39.05
C ARG A 91 30.55 0.94 -40.52
N SER A 92 29.94 1.71 -41.42
CA SER A 92 29.74 1.34 -42.83
C SER A 92 31.04 1.05 -43.62
N ASP A 93 32.20 1.16 -42.97
CA ASP A 93 33.56 1.12 -43.49
C ASP A 93 34.44 -0.04 -42.98
N GLU A 94 33.95 -0.96 -42.14
CA GLU A 94 34.73 -2.15 -41.72
C GLU A 94 34.36 -3.43 -42.50
N ILE A 95 35.36 -4.00 -43.21
CA ILE A 95 35.25 -5.25 -43.98
C ILE A 95 35.74 -6.42 -43.12
N VAL A 96 34.86 -7.39 -42.84
CA VAL A 96 35.24 -8.67 -42.22
C VAL A 96 35.91 -9.55 -43.28
N ILE A 97 37.23 -9.73 -43.18
CA ILE A 97 37.96 -10.74 -43.96
C ILE A 97 37.85 -12.07 -43.22
N ARG A 98 37.26 -13.06 -43.90
CA ARG A 98 37.15 -14.45 -43.44
C ARG A 98 38.37 -15.27 -43.85
#